data_AF-A0A147F071-F1
#
_entry.id   AF-A0A147F071-F1
#
_cell.length_a   1.000
_cell.length_b   1.000
_cell.length_c   1.000
_cell.angle_alpha   90.00
_cell.angle_beta   90.00
_cell.angle_gamma   90.00
#
_symmetry.space_group_name_H-M   'P 1'
#
loop_
_entity.id
_entity.type
_entity.pdbx_description
1 polymer ?
#
loop_
_entity_poly.entity_id
_entity_poly.type
_entity_poly.pdbx_seq_one_letter_code
_entity_poly.pdbx_strand_id
1 'polypeptide(L)'
;MQQLFNLAFARLDRAKERHQEFGREWGSYIAEHPWDIDLAVLSDTQFEFFAVQQEPAPAVLSLVFSEWLASIRAALDNGFYAWVTSSTGQNPPPQAERLQYPICTTPADFKRQRSRLASVPQEIVDMVEKAQPYQAPLGPESNLFYWIHELARTDRHRTPHIGIGRIETHKVRIRVPTGVTAKFDTSIHPFQAMGLLHG
;
A
#
# COMPACT_ATOMS: atom_id res chain seq x y z
N MET A 1 5.77 21.60 24.43
CA MET A 1 4.77 21.07 23.46
C MET A 1 5.38 20.76 22.10
N GLN A 2 6.14 21.66 21.46
CA GLN A 2 6.76 21.42 20.14
C GLN A 2 7.65 20.15 20.09
N GLN A 3 8.39 19.87 21.18
CA GLN A 3 9.23 18.67 21.28
C GLN A 3 8.48 17.33 21.17
N LEU A 4 7.18 17.28 21.53
CA LEU A 4 6.40 16.03 21.43
C LEU A 4 6.07 15.68 19.97
N PHE A 5 5.82 16.69 19.14
CA PHE A 5 5.57 16.49 17.71
C PHE A 5 6.86 16.23 16.92
N ASN A 6 8.02 16.63 17.43
CA ASN A 6 9.30 16.40 16.76
C ASN A 6 9.52 14.92 16.41
N LEU A 7 9.14 14.00 17.30
CA LEU A 7 9.29 12.56 17.03
C LEU A 7 8.33 12.07 15.94
N ALA A 8 7.11 12.61 15.87
CA ALA A 8 6.17 12.32 14.79
C ALA A 8 6.71 12.83 13.44
N PHE A 9 7.23 14.06 13.41
CA PHE A 9 7.81 14.65 12.20
C PHE A 9 9.11 13.95 11.76
N ALA A 10 10.00 13.60 12.69
CA ALA A 10 11.23 12.86 12.37
C ALA A 10 10.91 11.50 11.73
N ARG A 11 9.85 10.81 12.19
CA ARG A 11 9.39 9.57 11.55
C ARG A 11 8.76 9.79 10.17
N LEU A 12 8.07 10.91 9.98
CA LEU A 12 7.55 11.29 8.67
C LEU A 12 8.70 11.62 7.69
N ASP A 13 9.75 12.28 8.15
CA ASP A 13 10.94 12.54 7.34
C ASP A 13 11.66 11.24 7.00
N ARG A 14 11.79 10.31 7.96
CA ARG A 14 12.27 8.94 7.68
C ARG A 14 11.41 8.23 6.64
N ALA A 15 10.09 8.37 6.70
CA ALA A 15 9.19 7.81 5.69
C ALA A 15 9.46 8.40 4.30
N LYS A 16 9.73 9.71 4.19
CA LYS A 16 10.09 10.33 2.90
C LYS A 16 11.39 9.76 2.34
N GLU A 17 12.40 9.55 3.18
CA GLU A 17 13.66 8.92 2.77
C GLU A 17 13.43 7.50 2.22
N ARG A 18 12.63 6.68 2.92
CA ARG A 18 12.30 5.32 2.47
C ARG A 18 11.52 5.33 1.16
N HIS A 19 10.56 6.25 0.99
CA HIS A 19 9.83 6.41 -0.26
C HIS A 19 10.75 6.76 -1.44
N GLN A 20 11.72 7.65 -1.24
CA GLN A 20 12.70 7.99 -2.28
C GLN A 20 13.64 6.81 -2.59
N GLU A 21 14.04 6.05 -1.57
CA GLU A 21 14.84 4.82 -1.75
C GLU A 21 14.08 3.78 -2.55
N PHE A 22 12.82 3.52 -2.20
CA PHE A 22 11.97 2.61 -2.96
C PHE A 22 11.88 3.02 -4.43
N GLY A 23 11.70 4.33 -4.71
CA GLY A 23 11.67 4.83 -6.08
C GLY A 23 12.97 4.61 -6.85
N ARG A 24 14.14 4.72 -6.20
CA ARG A 24 15.46 4.45 -6.84
C ARG A 24 15.67 2.97 -7.11
N GLU A 25 15.38 2.11 -6.13
CA GLU A 25 15.49 0.66 -6.28
C GLU A 25 14.52 0.17 -7.35
N TRP A 26 13.29 0.70 -7.37
CA TRP A 26 12.28 0.36 -8.36
C TRP A 26 12.73 0.79 -9.74
N GLY A 27 13.23 2.03 -9.88
CA GLY A 27 13.78 2.56 -11.12
C GLY A 27 14.94 1.73 -11.67
N SER A 28 15.82 1.25 -10.80
CA SER A 28 16.96 0.41 -11.19
C SER A 28 16.48 -0.96 -11.67
N TYR A 29 15.59 -1.60 -10.90
CA TYR A 29 15.02 -2.89 -11.25
C TYR A 29 14.28 -2.86 -12.59
N ILE A 30 13.42 -1.86 -12.84
CA ILE A 30 12.67 -1.80 -14.11
C ILE A 30 13.54 -1.44 -15.32
N ALA A 31 14.66 -0.75 -15.11
CA ALA A 31 15.58 -0.36 -16.18
C ALA A 31 16.33 -1.57 -16.79
N GLU A 32 16.45 -2.65 -16.02
CA GLU A 32 17.02 -3.92 -16.49
C GLU A 32 16.04 -4.71 -17.38
N HIS A 33 14.81 -4.23 -17.56
CA HIS A 33 13.75 -4.94 -18.28
C HIS A 33 13.57 -6.38 -17.75
N PRO A 34 13.19 -6.57 -16.48
CA PRO A 34 13.14 -7.88 -15.80
C PRO A 34 11.96 -8.75 -16.26
N TRP A 35 11.32 -8.38 -17.36
CA TRP A 35 10.23 -9.10 -18.00
C TRP A 35 10.53 -9.32 -19.47
N ASP A 36 10.03 -10.43 -19.98
CA ASP A 36 10.00 -10.72 -21.41
C ASP A 36 8.55 -10.94 -21.87
N ILE A 37 8.35 -10.99 -23.17
CA ILE A 37 7.09 -11.36 -23.80
C ILE A 37 7.23 -12.76 -24.39
N ASP A 38 6.59 -13.71 -23.75
CA ASP A 38 6.48 -15.07 -24.28
C ASP A 38 5.25 -15.18 -25.20
N LEU A 39 5.41 -15.97 -26.26
CA LEU A 39 4.37 -16.29 -27.22
C LEU A 39 4.08 -17.79 -27.16
N ALA A 40 2.87 -18.16 -26.76
CA ALA A 40 2.38 -19.52 -26.91
C ALA A 40 1.56 -19.65 -28.19
N VAL A 41 1.90 -20.63 -29.02
CA VAL A 41 1.11 -21.01 -30.20
C VAL A 41 0.06 -22.02 -29.77
N LEU A 42 -1.22 -21.64 -29.83
CA LEU A 42 -2.34 -22.54 -29.50
C LEU A 42 -2.82 -23.30 -30.75
N SER A 43 -2.80 -22.64 -31.91
CA SER A 43 -3.10 -23.23 -33.21
C SER A 43 -2.50 -22.39 -34.33
N ASP A 44 -2.65 -22.81 -35.59
CA ASP A 44 -2.20 -22.09 -36.78
C ASP A 44 -2.73 -20.64 -36.88
N THR A 45 -3.84 -20.33 -36.20
CA THR A 45 -4.49 -19.01 -36.22
C THR A 45 -4.66 -18.38 -34.84
N GLN A 46 -4.21 -19.02 -33.76
CA GLN A 46 -4.43 -18.55 -32.40
C GLN A 46 -3.14 -18.58 -31.58
N PHE A 47 -2.87 -17.46 -30.92
CA PHE A 47 -1.67 -17.23 -30.14
C PHE A 47 -2.01 -16.53 -28.82
N GLU A 48 -1.28 -16.84 -27.76
CA GLU A 48 -1.36 -16.15 -26.46
C GLU A 48 -0.04 -15.44 -26.16
N PHE A 49 -0.14 -14.23 -25.61
CA PHE A 49 1.00 -13.41 -25.21
C PHE A 49 1.05 -13.32 -23.68
N PHE A 50 2.20 -13.63 -23.10
CA PHE A 50 2.44 -13.53 -21.68
C PHE A 50 3.53 -12.50 -21.41
N ALA A 51 3.30 -11.59 -20.47
CA ALA A 51 4.39 -10.87 -19.85
C ALA A 51 4.93 -11.77 -18.72
N VAL A 52 6.13 -12.31 -18.92
CA VAL A 52 6.75 -13.23 -17.97
C VAL A 52 7.86 -12.51 -17.24
N GLN A 53 7.81 -12.56 -15.91
CA GLN A 53 8.90 -12.07 -15.07
C GLN A 53 10.07 -13.05 -15.17
N GLN A 54 11.20 -12.60 -15.72
CA GLN A 54 12.43 -13.40 -15.84
C GLN A 54 13.27 -13.28 -14.57
N GLU A 55 13.30 -12.08 -13.97
CA GLU A 55 14.06 -11.81 -12.76
C GLU A 55 13.14 -11.41 -11.61
N PRO A 56 13.25 -12.07 -10.43
CA PRO A 56 12.45 -11.70 -9.27
C PRO A 56 12.82 -10.28 -8.82
N ALA A 57 11.83 -9.52 -8.34
CA ALA A 57 12.14 -8.20 -7.82
C ALA A 57 13.05 -8.31 -6.59
N PRO A 58 14.08 -7.45 -6.47
CA PRO A 58 15.01 -7.48 -5.36
C PRO A 58 14.30 -7.42 -4.00
N ALA A 59 14.72 -8.25 -3.04
CA ALA A 59 14.14 -8.29 -1.70
C ALA A 59 14.21 -6.92 -0.98
N VAL A 60 15.18 -6.09 -1.33
CA VAL A 60 15.33 -4.71 -0.81
C VAL A 60 14.09 -3.86 -1.09
N LEU A 61 13.39 -4.06 -2.21
CA LEU A 61 12.17 -3.31 -2.53
C LEU A 61 11.10 -3.52 -1.48
N SER A 62 10.87 -4.78 -1.11
CA SER A 62 9.88 -5.06 -0.09
C SER A 62 10.33 -4.57 1.28
N LEU A 63 11.60 -4.76 1.65
CA LEU A 63 12.12 -4.28 2.93
C LEU A 63 11.90 -2.78 3.09
N VAL A 64 12.29 -2.00 2.08
CA VAL A 64 12.14 -0.53 2.09
C VAL A 64 10.67 -0.12 2.12
N PHE A 65 9.80 -0.86 1.44
CA PHE A 65 8.36 -0.63 1.46
C PHE A 65 7.75 -0.90 2.85
N SER A 66 8.10 -2.02 3.50
CA SER A 66 7.68 -2.33 4.85
C SER A 66 8.16 -1.27 5.85
N GLU A 67 9.42 -0.83 5.73
CA GLU A 67 9.99 0.25 6.55
C GLU A 67 9.28 1.59 6.34
N TRP A 68 8.90 1.89 5.10
CA TRP A 68 8.13 3.08 4.76
C TRP A 68 6.77 3.09 5.45
N LEU A 69 6.00 2.00 5.32
CA LEU A 69 4.68 1.85 5.95
C LEU A 69 4.77 1.90 7.48
N ALA A 70 5.76 1.21 8.06
CA ALA A 70 6.01 1.21 9.50
C ALA A 70 6.33 2.64 10.01
N SER A 71 7.11 3.40 9.24
CA SER A 71 7.47 4.78 9.58
C SER A 71 6.26 5.71 9.55
N ILE A 72 5.38 5.60 8.53
CA ILE A 72 4.13 6.37 8.47
C ILE A 72 3.23 6.02 9.66
N ARG A 73 3.05 4.73 9.94
CA ARG A 73 2.18 4.28 11.04
C ARG A 73 2.67 4.81 12.39
N ALA A 74 3.97 4.71 12.64
CA ALA A 74 4.58 5.20 13.86
C ALA A 74 4.55 6.74 13.96
N ALA A 75 4.65 7.47 12.84
CA ALA A 75 4.47 8.92 12.82
C ALA A 75 3.04 9.31 13.23
N LEU A 76 2.03 8.59 12.73
CA LEU A 76 0.62 8.82 13.03
C LEU A 76 0.31 8.54 14.51
N ASP A 77 0.80 7.42 15.04
CA ASP A 77 0.63 7.04 16.45
C ASP A 77 1.30 8.06 17.39
N ASN A 78 2.52 8.51 17.05
CA ASN A 78 3.21 9.54 17.82
C ASN A 78 2.53 10.91 17.74
N GLY A 79 2.01 11.29 16.57
CA GLY A 79 1.25 12.53 16.39
C GLY A 79 -0.02 12.53 17.23
N PHE A 80 -0.72 11.40 17.26
CA PHE A 80 -1.90 11.22 18.10
C PHE A 80 -1.56 11.32 19.60
N TYR A 81 -0.51 10.61 20.04
CA TYR A 81 -0.01 10.71 21.41
C TYR A 81 0.33 12.16 21.79
N ALA A 82 1.06 12.87 20.93
CA ALA A 82 1.44 14.26 21.15
C ALA A 82 0.22 15.20 21.23
N TRP A 83 -0.79 14.96 20.39
CA TRP A 83 -2.04 15.72 20.41
C TRP A 83 -2.82 15.52 21.71
N VAL A 84 -3.03 14.27 22.14
CA VAL A 84 -3.71 13.95 23.40
C VAL A 84 -2.96 14.54 24.60
N THR A 85 -1.63 14.39 24.62
CA THR A 85 -0.76 14.97 25.65
C THR A 85 -0.89 16.50 25.70
N SER A 86 -0.87 17.15 24.54
CA SER A 86 -0.98 18.61 24.43
C SER A 86 -2.34 19.12 24.90
N SER A 87 -3.43 18.42 24.59
CA SER A 87 -4.78 18.84 24.97
C SER A 87 -5.12 18.55 26.42
N THR A 88 -4.54 17.51 27.02
CA THR A 88 -4.78 17.15 28.43
C THR A 88 -3.79 17.80 29.39
N GLY A 89 -2.64 18.26 28.89
CA GLY A 89 -1.53 18.77 29.71
C GLY A 89 -0.77 17.68 30.48
N GLN A 90 -1.07 16.40 30.25
CA GLN A 90 -0.49 15.26 30.98
C GLN A 90 0.49 14.48 30.11
N ASN A 91 1.74 14.34 30.57
CA ASN A 91 2.77 13.54 29.91
C ASN A 91 3.41 12.55 30.91
N PRO A 92 3.16 11.23 30.80
CA PRO A 92 2.37 10.59 29.76
C PRO A 92 0.86 10.86 29.89
N PRO A 93 0.10 10.85 28.78
CA PRO A 93 -1.35 10.97 28.82
C PRO A 93 -1.96 9.71 29.46
N PRO A 94 -3.20 9.77 30.00
CA PRO A 94 -3.81 8.60 30.60
C PRO A 94 -4.00 7.48 29.57
N GLN A 95 -3.68 6.25 29.97
CA GLN A 95 -3.66 5.06 29.10
C GLN A 95 -2.70 5.17 27.90
N ALA A 96 -1.59 5.90 28.08
CA ALA A 96 -0.55 6.10 27.08
C ALA A 96 -0.14 4.84 26.31
N GLU A 97 0.01 3.72 27.02
CA GLU A 97 0.40 2.42 26.44
C GLU A 97 -0.65 1.79 25.53
N ARG A 98 -1.89 2.27 25.59
CA ARG A 98 -3.02 1.83 24.76
C ARG A 98 -3.36 2.82 23.65
N LEU A 99 -2.79 4.02 23.68
CA LEU A 99 -3.03 5.05 22.67
C LEU A 99 -2.38 4.64 21.36
N GLN A 100 -3.24 4.40 20.38
CA GLN A 100 -2.86 4.19 18.99
C GLN A 100 -3.87 4.92 18.12
N TYR A 101 -3.41 5.52 17.02
CA TYR A 101 -4.35 6.15 16.09
C TYR A 101 -5.19 5.05 15.42
N PRO A 102 -6.52 5.05 15.62
CA PRO A 102 -7.38 4.04 15.01
C PRO A 102 -7.48 4.28 13.50
N ILE A 103 -7.44 3.20 12.73
CA ILE A 103 -7.86 3.20 11.32
C ILE A 103 -8.92 2.12 11.20
N CYS A 104 -10.16 2.54 10.95
CA CYS A 104 -11.33 1.68 10.93
C CYS A 104 -12.06 1.80 9.59
N THR A 105 -12.43 0.66 9.02
CA THR A 105 -13.15 0.59 7.73
C THR A 105 -14.66 0.48 7.93
N THR A 106 -15.12 0.33 9.18
CA THR A 106 -16.54 0.34 9.55
C THR A 106 -16.80 1.12 10.85
N PRO A 107 -18.03 1.64 11.06
CA PRO A 107 -18.43 2.23 12.34
C PRO A 107 -18.35 1.26 13.52
N ALA A 108 -18.60 -0.03 13.26
CA ALA A 108 -18.53 -1.07 14.29
C ALA A 108 -17.10 -1.27 14.79
N ASP A 109 -16.11 -1.21 13.91
CA ASP A 109 -14.70 -1.30 14.29
C ASP A 109 -14.27 -0.10 15.11
N PHE A 110 -14.74 1.10 14.77
CA PHE A 110 -14.47 2.30 15.55
C PHE A 110 -15.11 2.22 16.94
N LYS A 111 -16.35 1.71 17.03
CA LYS A 111 -17.01 1.46 18.32
C LYS A 111 -16.21 0.49 19.20
N ARG A 112 -15.54 -0.51 18.62
CA ARG A 112 -14.65 -1.43 19.36
C ARG A 112 -13.40 -0.74 19.92
N GLN A 113 -12.99 0.41 19.37
CA GLN A 113 -11.86 1.19 19.90
C GLN A 113 -12.23 2.08 21.09
N ARG A 114 -13.52 2.20 21.45
CA ARG A 114 -13.99 3.13 22.50
C ARG A 114 -13.28 2.96 23.85
N SER A 115 -12.93 1.74 24.24
CA SER A 115 -12.20 1.49 25.49
C SER A 115 -10.79 2.06 25.49
N ARG A 116 -10.10 2.06 24.34
CA ARG A 116 -8.77 2.64 24.16
C ARG A 116 -8.79 4.17 24.06
N LEU A 117 -9.92 4.71 23.61
CA LEU A 117 -10.15 6.15 23.47
C LEU A 117 -10.82 6.76 24.71
N ALA A 118 -11.07 5.98 25.77
CA ALA A 118 -11.84 6.43 26.93
C ALA A 118 -11.19 7.60 27.70
N SER A 119 -9.86 7.70 27.65
CA SER A 119 -9.09 8.80 28.25
C SER A 119 -8.87 10.00 27.32
N VAL A 120 -9.32 9.90 26.06
CA VAL A 120 -9.09 10.93 25.05
C VAL A 120 -10.24 11.95 25.10
N PRO A 121 -9.95 13.27 25.10
CA PRO A 121 -10.99 14.29 25.02
C PRO A 121 -11.94 14.06 23.85
N GLN A 122 -13.26 14.20 24.08
CA GLN A 122 -14.29 13.85 23.09
C GLN A 122 -14.13 14.63 21.78
N GLU A 123 -13.70 15.89 21.83
CA GLU A 123 -13.41 16.70 20.64
C GLU A 123 -12.36 16.05 19.72
N ILE A 124 -11.29 15.49 20.31
CA ILE A 124 -10.25 14.77 19.56
C ILE A 124 -10.84 13.48 18.99
N VAL A 125 -11.64 12.74 19.78
CA VAL A 125 -12.30 11.51 19.32
C VAL A 125 -13.18 11.80 18.11
N ASP A 126 -13.97 12.87 18.14
CA ASP A 126 -14.85 13.26 17.04
C ASP A 126 -14.06 13.64 15.78
N MET A 127 -12.93 14.35 15.93
CA MET A 127 -12.04 14.68 14.81
C MET A 127 -11.37 13.43 14.23
N VAL A 128 -10.91 12.52 15.08
CA VAL A 128 -10.34 11.23 14.65
C VAL A 128 -11.39 10.39 13.94
N GLU A 129 -12.63 10.35 14.45
CA GLU A 129 -13.75 9.61 13.87
C GLU A 129 -14.09 10.13 12.47
N LYS A 130 -14.15 11.45 12.29
CA LYS A 130 -14.40 12.10 10.98
C LYS A 130 -13.34 11.77 9.93
N ALA A 131 -12.11 11.51 10.34
CA ALA A 131 -11.01 11.21 9.44
C ALA A 131 -10.95 9.72 9.03
N GLN A 132 -11.77 8.85 9.63
CA GLN A 132 -11.71 7.41 9.41
C GLN A 132 -12.12 7.03 7.96
N PRO A 133 -11.55 5.95 7.40
CA PRO A 133 -11.91 5.46 6.08
C PRO A 133 -13.41 5.32 5.82
N TYR A 134 -14.19 4.78 6.77
CA TYR A 134 -15.63 4.57 6.56
C TYR A 134 -16.45 5.86 6.42
N GLN A 135 -15.88 7.02 6.74
CA GLN A 135 -16.51 8.33 6.53
C GLN A 135 -16.31 8.86 5.10
N ALA A 136 -15.46 8.20 4.29
CA ALA A 136 -15.16 8.68 2.95
C ALA A 136 -16.37 8.49 2.00
N PRO A 137 -16.79 9.54 1.25
CA PRO A 137 -18.00 9.48 0.42
C PRO A 137 -17.98 8.41 -0.68
N LEU A 138 -16.79 8.08 -1.19
CA LEU A 138 -16.59 7.09 -2.26
C LEU A 138 -16.23 5.70 -1.71
N GLY A 139 -16.42 5.48 -0.41
CA GLY A 139 -16.08 4.24 0.30
C GLY A 139 -14.68 4.23 0.92
N PRO A 140 -14.38 3.25 1.80
CA PRO A 140 -13.12 3.23 2.57
C PRO A 140 -11.86 3.31 1.73
N GLU A 141 -11.86 2.67 0.55
CA GLU A 141 -10.72 2.61 -0.37
C GLU A 141 -10.33 3.96 -0.96
N SER A 142 -11.21 4.97 -0.92
CA SER A 142 -10.85 6.32 -1.36
C SER A 142 -10.10 7.14 -0.30
N ASN A 143 -9.87 6.58 0.90
CA ASN A 143 -9.15 7.24 2.00
C ASN A 143 -7.71 6.71 2.08
N LEU A 144 -6.72 7.61 2.20
CA LEU A 144 -5.30 7.20 2.26
C LEU A 144 -4.96 6.38 3.51
N PHE A 145 -5.65 6.60 4.64
CA PHE A 145 -5.45 5.79 5.84
C PHE A 145 -5.86 4.33 5.63
N TYR A 146 -6.87 4.07 4.79
CA TYR A 146 -7.24 2.71 4.41
C TYR A 146 -6.05 1.96 3.82
N TRP A 147 -5.39 2.55 2.83
CA TRP A 147 -4.26 1.91 2.16
C TRP A 147 -3.05 1.75 3.08
N ILE A 148 -2.76 2.73 3.94
CA ILE A 148 -1.69 2.56 4.95
C ILE A 148 -1.98 1.35 5.86
N HIS A 149 -3.23 1.19 6.29
CA HIS A 149 -3.62 0.07 7.16
C HIS A 149 -3.61 -1.27 6.43
N GLU A 150 -4.22 -1.33 5.24
CA GLU A 150 -4.31 -2.57 4.48
C GLU A 150 -2.94 -3.04 3.97
N LEU A 151 -2.11 -2.12 3.48
CA LEU A 151 -0.75 -2.45 3.03
C LEU A 151 0.11 -2.91 4.22
N ALA A 152 0.06 -2.22 5.37
CA ALA A 152 0.83 -2.62 6.55
C ALA A 152 0.35 -3.95 7.17
N ARG A 153 -0.96 -4.24 7.08
CA ARG A 153 -1.54 -5.52 7.54
C ARG A 153 -1.12 -6.66 6.61
N THR A 154 -1.19 -6.43 5.31
CA THR A 154 -0.88 -7.46 4.31
C THR A 154 0.62 -7.79 4.32
N ASP A 155 1.48 -6.76 4.40
CA ASP A 155 2.93 -6.89 4.50
C ASP A 155 3.40 -7.76 5.69
N ARG A 156 2.73 -7.66 6.85
CA ARG A 156 3.07 -8.45 8.05
C ARG A 156 2.75 -9.94 7.93
N HIS A 157 1.80 -10.31 7.07
CA HIS A 157 1.19 -11.65 7.06
C HIS A 157 1.41 -12.43 5.75
N ARG A 158 2.04 -11.83 4.74
CA ARG A 158 2.28 -12.46 3.44
C ARG A 158 3.72 -12.27 3.00
N THR A 159 4.16 -13.12 2.07
CA THR A 159 5.44 -12.98 1.37
C THR A 159 5.58 -11.54 0.90
N PRO A 160 6.75 -10.90 1.14
CA PRO A 160 7.03 -9.51 0.79
C PRO A 160 6.42 -9.10 -0.56
N HIS A 161 5.42 -8.21 -0.53
CA HIS A 161 4.73 -7.77 -1.74
C HIS A 161 5.69 -6.94 -2.58
N ILE A 162 6.19 -7.56 -3.66
CA ILE A 162 6.65 -6.86 -4.85
C ILE A 162 5.49 -5.96 -5.26
N GLY A 163 5.72 -4.64 -5.28
CA GLY A 163 4.71 -3.66 -5.65
C GLY A 163 4.04 -4.01 -6.97
N ILE A 164 2.78 -3.62 -7.14
CA ILE A 164 2.09 -3.77 -8.41
C ILE A 164 2.62 -2.69 -9.35
N GLY A 165 3.56 -3.06 -10.21
CA GLY A 165 3.97 -2.26 -11.36
C GLY A 165 2.90 -2.38 -12.45
N ARG A 166 2.36 -1.25 -12.92
CA ARG A 166 1.58 -1.23 -14.15
C ARG A 166 2.50 -0.92 -15.31
N ILE A 167 2.65 -1.86 -16.25
CA ILE A 167 3.24 -1.56 -17.54
C ILE A 167 2.20 -0.74 -18.32
N GLU A 168 2.34 0.58 -18.31
CA GLU A 168 1.41 1.49 -19.01
C GLU A 168 1.50 1.33 -20.53
N THR A 169 2.68 1.01 -21.06
CA THR A 169 2.85 0.78 -22.50
C THR A 169 4.02 -0.17 -22.76
N HIS A 170 3.76 -1.29 -23.43
CA HIS A 170 4.79 -2.14 -24.02
C HIS A 170 4.49 -2.31 -25.51
N LYS A 171 5.48 -2.09 -26.37
CA LYS A 171 5.31 -2.21 -27.83
C LYS A 171 5.66 -3.62 -28.27
N VAL A 172 4.65 -4.48 -28.32
CA VAL A 172 4.79 -5.80 -28.97
C VAL A 172 4.68 -5.62 -30.48
N ARG A 173 5.69 -6.08 -31.24
CA ARG A 173 5.67 -6.09 -32.71
C ARG A 173 5.43 -7.50 -33.20
N ILE A 174 4.33 -7.72 -33.91
CA ILE A 174 3.97 -9.02 -34.49
C ILE A 174 4.07 -8.89 -36.00
N ARG A 175 4.78 -9.83 -36.63
CA ARG A 175 4.76 -9.98 -38.10
C ARG A 175 3.60 -10.90 -38.46
N VAL A 176 2.57 -10.33 -39.07
CA VAL A 176 1.42 -11.08 -39.60
C VAL A 176 1.75 -11.52 -41.03
N PRO A 177 1.44 -12.77 -41.44
CA PRO A 177 1.61 -13.21 -42.83
C PRO A 177 0.86 -12.32 -43.82
N THR A 178 1.41 -12.17 -45.03
CA THR A 178 0.82 -11.35 -46.08
C THR A 178 -0.58 -11.85 -46.44
N GLY A 179 -1.57 -10.95 -46.43
CA GLY A 179 -2.97 -11.27 -46.74
C GLY A 179 -3.82 -11.70 -45.54
N VAL A 180 -3.28 -11.69 -44.32
CA VAL A 180 -4.01 -12.02 -43.09
C VAL A 180 -4.29 -10.76 -42.27
N THR A 181 -5.52 -10.63 -41.76
CA THR A 181 -5.91 -9.56 -40.83
C THR A 181 -5.92 -10.10 -39.40
N ALA A 182 -5.01 -9.62 -38.55
CA ALA A 182 -5.03 -9.96 -37.13
C ALA A 182 -6.23 -9.30 -36.43
N LYS A 183 -6.87 -10.04 -35.52
CA LYS A 183 -7.91 -9.52 -34.62
C LYS A 183 -7.49 -9.81 -33.19
N PHE A 184 -7.57 -8.81 -32.32
CA PHE A 184 -7.41 -9.01 -30.89
C PHE A 184 -8.71 -9.56 -30.31
N ASP A 185 -8.61 -10.65 -29.55
CA ASP A 185 -9.73 -11.15 -28.78
C ASP A 185 -9.92 -10.27 -27.54
N THR A 186 -10.98 -9.46 -27.56
CA THR A 186 -11.32 -8.56 -26.45
C THR A 186 -12.11 -9.24 -25.34
N SER A 187 -12.45 -10.53 -25.49
CA SER A 187 -13.12 -11.31 -24.44
C SER A 187 -12.15 -11.84 -23.39
N ILE A 188 -10.84 -11.86 -23.69
CA ILE A 188 -9.79 -12.21 -22.75
C ILE A 188 -9.51 -11.00 -21.86
N HIS A 189 -9.75 -11.15 -20.56
CA HIS A 189 -9.36 -10.16 -19.56
C HIS A 189 -7.91 -10.46 -19.11
N PRO A 190 -6.91 -9.65 -19.50
CA PRO A 190 -5.49 -9.95 -19.34
C PRO A 190 -4.98 -9.94 -17.89
N PHE A 191 -5.88 -9.91 -16.90
CA PHE A 191 -5.56 -9.90 -15.48
C PHE A 191 -6.47 -10.88 -14.74
N GLN A 192 -6.19 -12.18 -14.87
CA GLN A 192 -6.46 -13.11 -13.78
C GLN A 192 -5.11 -13.43 -13.17
N ALA A 193 -4.87 -12.95 -11.95
CA ALA A 193 -3.77 -13.46 -11.14
C ALA A 193 -3.92 -14.99 -11.15
N MET A 194 -2.97 -15.70 -11.78
CA MET A 194 -2.95 -17.15 -11.69
C MET A 194 -2.90 -17.47 -10.19
N GLY A 195 -4.01 -18.05 -9.70
CA GLY A 195 -4.08 -18.53 -8.34
C GLY A 195 -2.86 -19.41 -8.12
N LEU A 196 -2.16 -19.17 -7.02
CA LEU A 196 -1.15 -20.06 -6.48
C LEU A 196 -1.72 -21.48 -6.51
N LEU A 197 -1.35 -22.25 -7.54
CA LEU A 197 -1.58 -23.68 -7.56
C LEU A 197 -0.61 -24.24 -6.53
N HIS A 198 -1.16 -24.56 -5.37
CA HIS A 198 -0.50 -25.40 -4.39
C HIS A 198 -0.10 -26.72 -5.05
N GLY A 199 1.20 -26.97 -5.05
CA GLY A 199 1.85 -28.26 -5.25
C GLY A 199 3.05 -28.32 -4.32
#